data_AF-A0A256ZY92-F1
#
_entry.id   AF-A0A256ZY92-F1
#
_cell.length_a   1.000
_cell.length_b   1.000
_cell.length_c   1.000
_cell.angle_alpha   90.00
_cell.angle_beta   90.00
_cell.angle_gamma   90.00
#
_symmetry.space_group_name_H-M   'P 1'
#
loop_
_entity.id
_entity.type
_entity.pdbx_description
1 polymer ?
#
loop_
_entity_poly.entity_id
_entity_poly.type
_entity_poly.pdbx_seq_one_letter_code
_entity_poly.pdbx_strand_id
1 'polypeptide(L)'
;MKFLFKIPWRSTVIVVAIIVYTILFSYASIIRAYVLKSGAHDLGVFAQALYSTLKGLLFFETPDYQLYGVRSFFGIHFSPILFAYVPLYAVFPRFEILLIIQTIIVSIAALPLYKLALHIVKDKKLAITISILYLLNPLIHAANLYDFHLESLFPLLYYLMFLGYVKDNRKLFIISWIIMCLTIEFIQSILFFFGVYLVVKEILIPYFLGNRKPRKHCRELAIYIIPLILAPIIYIVQVNITLHFVEKQLLLSRHVESLLSFTLSGIGKDIYPRIVYLILLFAPYCFLQVLSPLELIPLMPLLILALASAYKPFYTIGWQYGLFAVPILHVSFTYSTLKFKKHGATHILFKIMVVYIILALVLCPLNPLISEKIPSGGYNVSLNLEKAMENLEAIDKIKYLIPKNSTILTSFTLFVFFANNIKTYTMFYENKYMYVPTPEYIVDYLLDVDEVVPPNINLDEYGVYAQYRNFIVYKKMYSGLPVIYEPFKVEFYPEKLIAVHNTCVYEKFKGIFCNISSEKKTFILKTPPIIIPSGKYRVTFFVFLANNQNNVIEITVANTRGEVLNNYRGQLSEGFNTISFTFNLTPSKVSKIYLECKGKGKFSIIVNRVFVEQIDTYRMSE
;
A
#
# COMPACT_ATOMS: atom_id res chain seq x y z
N MET A 1 -6.07 34.51 -3.77
CA MET A 1 -6.61 33.86 -4.99
C MET A 1 -6.15 34.44 -6.33
N LYS A 2 -5.80 35.73 -6.49
CA LYS A 2 -5.31 36.31 -7.77
C LYS A 2 -3.99 35.72 -8.34
N PHE A 3 -3.32 34.80 -7.64
CA PHE A 3 -2.00 34.25 -8.00
C PHE A 3 -2.05 32.96 -8.88
N LEU A 4 -3.24 32.37 -9.07
CA LEU A 4 -3.43 31.09 -9.77
C LEU A 4 -3.89 31.22 -11.22
N PHE A 5 -4.45 32.36 -11.66
CA PHE A 5 -5.19 32.45 -12.92
C PHE A 5 -4.53 33.20 -14.09
N LYS A 6 -3.21 33.45 -14.06
CA LYS A 6 -2.47 33.93 -15.25
C LYS A 6 -1.43 32.89 -15.66
N ILE A 7 -1.91 31.77 -16.19
CA ILE A 7 -1.06 30.70 -16.75
C ILE A 7 -0.95 30.95 -18.26
N PRO A 8 0.20 31.41 -18.80
CA PRO A 8 0.35 31.64 -20.24
C PRO A 8 0.18 30.34 -21.03
N TRP A 9 -0.26 30.41 -22.29
CA TRP A 9 -0.64 29.28 -23.17
C TRP A 9 0.37 28.11 -23.27
N ARG A 10 1.68 28.33 -23.04
CA ARG A 10 2.69 27.25 -23.01
C ARG A 10 2.78 26.49 -21.67
N SER A 11 2.09 26.97 -20.64
CA SER A 11 1.91 26.24 -19.37
C SER A 11 0.63 25.39 -19.35
N THR A 12 -0.14 25.40 -20.44
CA THR A 12 -1.19 24.41 -20.71
C THR A 12 -0.65 22.98 -20.69
N VAL A 13 0.60 22.76 -21.13
CA VAL A 13 1.23 21.42 -21.08
C VAL A 13 1.28 20.87 -19.66
N ILE A 14 1.63 21.70 -18.67
CA ILE A 14 1.69 21.26 -17.27
C ILE A 14 0.27 20.99 -16.75
N VAL A 15 -0.70 21.84 -17.10
CA VAL A 15 -2.10 21.65 -16.68
C VAL A 15 -2.66 20.35 -17.28
N VAL A 16 -2.43 20.08 -18.56
CA VAL A 16 -2.81 18.82 -19.21
C VAL A 16 -2.13 17.64 -18.54
N ALA A 17 -0.83 17.73 -18.25
CA ALA A 17 -0.11 16.67 -17.54
C ALA A 17 -0.67 16.42 -16.13
N ILE A 18 -1.06 17.47 -15.40
CA ILE A 18 -1.72 17.37 -14.09
C ILE A 18 -3.07 16.67 -14.21
N ILE A 19 -3.90 17.04 -15.19
CA ILE A 19 -5.20 16.42 -15.44
C ILE A 19 -5.04 14.93 -15.78
N VAL A 20 -4.13 14.61 -16.71
CA VAL A 20 -3.83 13.23 -17.11
C VAL A 20 -3.33 12.41 -15.92
N TYR A 21 -2.37 12.94 -15.15
CA TYR A 21 -1.90 12.29 -13.92
C TYR A 21 -3.05 12.04 -12.95
N THR A 22 -3.90 13.04 -12.74
CA THR A 22 -5.02 12.97 -11.79
C THR A 22 -5.98 11.85 -12.17
N ILE A 23 -6.43 11.84 -13.42
CA ILE A 23 -7.36 10.81 -13.92
C ILE A 23 -6.73 9.42 -13.80
N LEU A 24 -5.50 9.24 -14.28
CA LEU A 24 -4.85 7.93 -14.32
C LEU A 24 -4.61 7.36 -12.92
N PHE A 25 -4.05 8.15 -12.00
CA PHE A 25 -3.70 7.66 -10.68
C PHE A 25 -4.89 7.61 -9.71
N SER A 26 -5.90 8.45 -9.88
CA SER A 26 -7.18 8.27 -9.17
C SER A 26 -7.88 7.00 -9.62
N TYR A 27 -7.95 6.73 -10.92
CA TYR A 27 -8.48 5.48 -11.44
C TYR A 27 -7.71 4.27 -10.91
N ALA A 28 -6.37 4.27 -11.02
CA ALA A 28 -5.55 3.16 -10.58
C ALA A 28 -5.63 2.88 -9.07
N SER A 29 -5.65 3.92 -8.23
CA SER A 29 -5.79 3.76 -6.77
C SER A 29 -7.17 3.23 -6.37
N ILE A 30 -8.24 3.68 -7.04
CA ILE A 30 -9.59 3.16 -6.83
C ILE A 30 -9.67 1.68 -7.24
N ILE A 31 -9.19 1.33 -8.43
CA ILE A 31 -9.17 -0.08 -8.88
C ILE A 31 -8.40 -0.95 -7.90
N ARG A 32 -7.22 -0.48 -7.43
CA ARG A 32 -6.41 -1.18 -6.42
C ARG A 32 -7.21 -1.47 -5.14
N ALA A 33 -8.00 -0.50 -4.66
CA ALA A 33 -8.87 -0.71 -3.50
C ALA A 33 -9.93 -1.78 -3.79
N TYR A 34 -10.62 -1.69 -4.93
CA TYR A 34 -11.68 -2.63 -5.31
C TYR A 34 -11.19 -4.04 -5.66
N VAL A 35 -9.93 -4.25 -6.03
CA VAL A 35 -9.32 -5.59 -6.13
C VAL A 35 -8.79 -6.12 -4.79
N LEU A 36 -9.13 -5.45 -3.68
CA LEU A 36 -8.77 -5.79 -2.30
C LEU A 36 -7.27 -5.72 -2.01
N LYS A 37 -6.60 -4.69 -2.54
CA LYS A 37 -5.18 -4.41 -2.28
C LYS A 37 -4.93 -3.16 -1.42
N SER A 38 -6.00 -2.53 -0.93
CA SER A 38 -5.98 -1.50 0.12
C SER A 38 -6.53 -2.09 1.42
N GLY A 39 -6.13 -1.58 2.58
CA GLY A 39 -6.50 -2.20 3.86
C GLY A 39 -6.85 -1.24 4.98
N ALA A 40 -6.94 -1.79 6.20
CA ALA A 40 -7.42 -1.06 7.36
C ALA A 40 -6.45 0.03 7.85
N HIS A 41 -5.13 -0.23 7.90
CA HIS A 41 -4.14 0.65 8.55
C HIS A 41 -4.01 2.07 7.97
N ASP A 42 -4.06 2.22 6.66
CA ASP A 42 -3.84 3.52 6.02
C ASP A 42 -5.20 4.10 5.59
N LEU A 43 -5.76 3.63 4.47
CA LEU A 43 -7.00 4.16 3.91
C LEU A 43 -8.21 3.97 4.85
N GLY A 44 -8.29 2.82 5.54
CA GLY A 44 -9.37 2.50 6.47
C GLY A 44 -9.41 3.42 7.71
N VAL A 45 -8.27 3.61 8.37
CA VAL A 45 -8.07 4.50 9.53
C VAL A 45 -8.61 5.89 9.22
N PHE A 46 -8.18 6.50 8.11
CA PHE A 46 -8.63 7.84 7.76
C PHE A 46 -10.12 7.90 7.40
N ALA A 47 -10.64 6.90 6.67
CA ALA A 47 -12.06 6.86 6.32
C ALA A 47 -12.96 6.78 7.57
N GLN A 48 -12.63 5.90 8.52
CA GLN A 48 -13.42 5.75 9.74
C GLN A 48 -13.22 6.93 10.71
N ALA A 49 -12.00 7.47 10.83
CA ALA A 49 -11.72 8.65 11.65
C ALA A 49 -12.50 9.89 11.20
N LEU A 50 -12.60 10.13 9.88
CA LEU A 50 -13.41 11.22 9.34
C LEU A 50 -14.90 10.96 9.55
N TYR A 51 -15.36 9.73 9.30
CA TYR A 51 -16.76 9.36 9.51
C TYR A 51 -17.19 9.49 10.97
N SER A 52 -16.37 9.02 11.92
CA SER A 52 -16.67 9.08 13.36
C SER A 52 -16.70 10.52 13.86
N THR A 53 -15.88 11.41 13.31
CA THR A 53 -15.90 12.85 13.61
C THR A 53 -17.23 13.48 13.20
N LEU A 54 -17.79 13.09 12.04
CA LEU A 54 -19.14 13.51 11.64
C LEU A 54 -20.24 13.00 12.58
N LYS A 55 -19.95 11.99 13.41
CA LYS A 55 -20.85 11.43 14.42
C LYS A 55 -20.54 11.89 15.84
N GLY A 56 -19.63 12.86 16.00
CA GLY A 56 -19.28 13.46 17.29
C GLY A 56 -18.16 12.77 18.06
N LEU A 57 -17.47 11.79 17.45
CA LEU A 57 -16.28 11.16 18.04
C LEU A 57 -15.02 11.69 17.37
N LEU A 58 -14.16 12.38 18.13
CA LEU A 58 -12.99 13.06 17.58
C LEU A 58 -11.96 12.09 16.98
N PHE A 59 -11.97 11.97 15.65
CA PHE A 59 -11.07 11.12 14.86
C PHE A 59 -10.91 9.71 15.42
N PHE A 60 -11.99 9.13 15.94
CA PHE A 60 -11.97 7.76 16.47
C PHE A 60 -11.97 6.76 15.32
N GLU A 61 -11.10 5.76 15.38
CA GLU A 61 -11.14 4.60 14.51
C GLU A 61 -10.76 3.34 15.30
N THR A 62 -11.25 2.19 14.85
CA THR A 62 -11.08 0.93 15.54
C THR A 62 -9.73 0.27 15.25
N PRO A 63 -9.11 0.34 14.06
CA PRO A 63 -7.79 -0.28 13.84
C PRO A 63 -6.74 0.07 14.90
N ASP A 64 -6.48 1.35 15.17
CA ASP A 64 -5.48 1.74 16.18
C ASP A 64 -6.02 1.57 17.61
N TYR A 65 -7.33 1.70 17.82
CA TYR A 65 -7.94 1.31 19.11
C TYR A 65 -7.70 -0.19 19.43
N GLN A 66 -7.86 -1.06 18.44
CA GLN A 66 -7.68 -2.51 18.59
C GLN A 66 -6.23 -2.88 18.89
N LEU A 67 -5.26 -2.12 18.38
CA LEU A 67 -3.83 -2.43 18.54
C LEU A 67 -3.17 -1.70 19.72
N TYR A 68 -3.61 -0.46 19.98
CA TYR A 68 -2.94 0.46 20.89
C TYR A 68 -3.86 1.04 21.97
N GLY A 69 -5.17 0.77 21.92
CA GLY A 69 -6.14 1.29 22.89
C GLY A 69 -6.37 2.80 22.81
N VAL A 70 -5.92 3.45 21.73
CA VAL A 70 -6.11 4.88 21.51
C VAL A 70 -7.56 5.16 21.11
N ARG A 71 -8.14 6.25 21.61
CA ARG A 71 -9.53 6.63 21.31
C ARG A 71 -9.65 7.74 20.27
N SER A 72 -8.53 8.09 19.65
CA SER A 72 -8.45 9.10 18.60
C SER A 72 -7.15 8.88 17.84
N PHE A 73 -7.17 9.11 16.54
CA PHE A 73 -5.98 9.14 15.70
C PHE A 73 -4.92 10.12 16.23
N PHE A 74 -5.30 11.16 16.99
CA PHE A 74 -4.34 12.06 17.65
C PHE A 74 -3.45 11.37 18.69
N GLY A 75 -3.87 10.21 19.21
CA GLY A 75 -3.05 9.33 20.04
C GLY A 75 -1.98 8.55 19.29
N ILE A 76 -2.01 8.57 17.95
CA ILE A 76 -0.97 8.02 17.07
C ILE A 76 -0.20 9.15 16.40
N HIS A 77 -0.90 10.03 15.68
CA HIS A 77 -0.33 11.19 14.99
C HIS A 77 -1.12 12.44 15.30
N PHE A 78 -0.49 13.44 15.91
CA PHE A 78 -1.13 14.74 16.12
C PHE A 78 -1.24 15.51 14.80
N SER A 79 -2.39 15.35 14.15
CA SER A 79 -2.63 15.80 12.76
C SER A 79 -3.84 16.74 12.62
N PRO A 80 -3.82 17.97 13.19
CA PRO A 80 -4.95 18.92 13.11
C PRO A 80 -5.44 19.22 11.69
N ILE A 81 -4.61 19.03 10.66
CA ILE A 81 -5.01 19.21 9.26
C ILE A 81 -6.22 18.34 8.88
N LEU A 82 -6.49 17.24 9.58
CA LEU A 82 -7.65 16.37 9.34
C LEU A 82 -8.98 17.12 9.44
N PHE A 83 -9.07 18.18 10.25
CA PHE A 83 -10.28 19.01 10.31
C PHE A 83 -10.63 19.65 8.95
N ALA A 84 -9.64 19.90 8.08
CA ALA A 84 -9.90 20.40 6.73
C ALA A 84 -10.53 19.32 5.81
N TYR A 85 -10.32 18.04 6.11
CA TYR A 85 -10.91 16.91 5.36
C TYR A 85 -12.33 16.56 5.83
N VAL A 86 -12.70 16.87 7.07
CA VAL A 86 -14.05 16.62 7.61
C VAL A 86 -15.18 17.18 6.73
N PRO A 87 -15.20 18.48 6.34
CA PRO A 87 -16.28 19.00 5.50
C PRO A 87 -16.26 18.39 4.09
N LEU A 88 -15.11 17.98 3.56
CA LEU A 88 -15.02 17.32 2.25
C LEU A 88 -15.63 15.91 2.31
N TYR A 89 -15.32 15.18 3.38
CA TYR A 89 -15.87 13.84 3.63
C TYR A 89 -17.37 13.89 4.00
N ALA A 90 -17.85 14.99 4.58
CA ALA A 90 -19.27 15.18 4.87
C ALA A 90 -20.13 15.22 3.59
N VAL A 91 -19.63 15.81 2.51
CA VAL A 91 -20.35 15.90 1.23
C VAL A 91 -20.34 14.55 0.52
N PHE A 92 -19.22 13.84 0.55
CA PHE A 92 -19.06 12.52 -0.07
C PHE A 92 -18.40 11.55 0.93
N PRO A 93 -19.19 10.88 1.80
CA PRO A 93 -18.66 9.97 2.81
C PRO A 93 -18.25 8.65 2.15
N ARG A 94 -17.16 8.68 1.39
CA ARG A 94 -16.66 7.62 0.52
C ARG A 94 -15.15 7.68 0.53
N PHE A 95 -14.46 6.57 0.78
CA PHE A 95 -13.00 6.53 0.86
C PHE A 95 -12.34 6.96 -0.46
N GLU A 96 -13.02 6.78 -1.60
CA GLU A 96 -12.53 7.15 -2.92
C GLU A 96 -12.24 8.65 -3.01
N ILE A 97 -12.97 9.50 -2.28
CA ILE A 97 -12.71 10.94 -2.29
C ILE A 97 -11.35 11.28 -1.71
N LEU A 98 -10.86 10.49 -0.75
CA LEU A 98 -9.55 10.68 -0.13
C LEU A 98 -8.44 10.39 -1.15
N LEU A 99 -8.57 9.29 -1.91
CA LEU A 99 -7.64 8.91 -2.97
C LEU A 99 -7.59 9.96 -4.09
N ILE A 100 -8.77 10.48 -4.49
CA ILE A 100 -8.87 11.55 -5.50
C ILE A 100 -8.23 12.84 -5.00
N ILE A 101 -8.57 13.30 -3.79
CA ILE A 101 -8.04 14.54 -3.22
C ILE A 101 -6.51 14.47 -3.07
N GLN A 102 -5.98 13.37 -2.54
CA GLN A 102 -4.54 13.15 -2.46
C GLN A 102 -3.88 13.25 -3.84
N THR A 103 -4.43 12.57 -4.85
CA THR A 103 -3.89 12.60 -6.21
C THR A 103 -3.89 14.01 -6.80
N ILE A 104 -4.96 14.79 -6.55
CA ILE A 104 -5.06 16.20 -6.97
C ILE A 104 -3.97 17.04 -6.28
N ILE A 105 -3.79 16.90 -4.97
CA ILE A 105 -2.79 17.66 -4.21
C ILE A 105 -1.37 17.35 -4.71
N VAL A 106 -1.04 16.06 -4.87
CA VAL A 106 0.26 15.60 -5.36
C VAL A 106 0.52 16.14 -6.76
N SER A 107 -0.43 16.03 -7.69
CA SER A 107 -0.23 16.49 -9.06
C SER A 107 -0.11 18.02 -9.16
N ILE A 108 -0.93 18.78 -8.42
CA ILE A 108 -0.90 20.24 -8.40
C ILE A 108 0.44 20.79 -7.89
N ALA A 109 1.20 20.03 -7.09
CA ALA A 109 2.55 20.40 -6.65
C ALA A 109 3.52 20.69 -7.82
N ALA A 110 3.24 20.16 -9.02
CA ALA A 110 4.00 20.50 -10.24
C ALA A 110 3.95 22.01 -10.59
N LEU A 111 2.88 22.74 -10.21
CA LEU A 111 2.72 24.18 -10.49
C LEU A 111 3.68 25.08 -9.69
N PRO A 112 3.75 25.01 -8.34
CA PRO A 112 4.76 25.75 -7.60
C PRO A 112 6.18 25.28 -7.92
N LEU A 113 6.39 23.99 -8.22
CA LEU A 113 7.68 23.51 -8.73
C LEU A 113 8.06 24.20 -10.04
N TYR A 114 7.14 24.33 -11.00
CA TYR A 114 7.40 25.06 -12.25
C TYR A 114 7.79 26.51 -11.98
N LYS A 115 7.05 27.19 -11.10
CA LYS A 115 7.35 28.59 -10.71
C LYS A 115 8.70 28.71 -10.02
N LEU A 116 9.08 27.72 -9.21
CA LEU A 116 10.36 27.64 -8.52
C LEU A 116 11.50 27.40 -9.51
N ALA A 117 11.38 26.38 -10.38
CA ALA A 117 12.36 26.05 -11.39
C ALA A 117 12.58 27.17 -12.40
N LEU A 118 11.50 27.84 -12.84
CA LEU A 118 11.58 29.01 -13.71
C LEU A 118 12.35 30.16 -13.05
N HIS A 119 12.16 30.36 -11.75
CA HIS A 119 12.86 31.41 -11.02
C HIS A 119 14.36 31.10 -10.84
N ILE A 120 14.71 29.84 -10.55
CA ILE A 120 16.10 29.40 -10.34
C ILE A 120 16.88 29.33 -11.66
N VAL A 121 16.34 28.59 -12.65
CA VAL A 121 17.06 28.26 -13.89
C VAL A 121 16.93 29.38 -14.94
N LYS A 122 15.91 30.24 -14.80
CA LYS A 122 15.58 31.31 -15.77
C LYS A 122 15.47 30.77 -17.20
N ASP A 123 14.88 29.59 -17.33
CA ASP A 123 14.62 28.92 -18.60
C ASP A 123 13.26 28.26 -18.54
N LYS A 124 12.38 28.65 -19.46
CA LYS A 124 11.01 28.15 -19.48
C LYS A 124 10.93 26.69 -19.89
N LYS A 125 11.73 26.25 -20.86
CA LYS A 125 11.72 24.86 -21.34
C LYS A 125 12.22 23.94 -20.23
N LEU A 126 13.35 24.26 -19.62
CA LEU A 126 13.89 23.46 -18.50
C LEU A 126 12.93 23.44 -17.31
N ALA A 127 12.29 24.56 -16.98
CA ALA A 127 11.30 24.61 -15.90
C ALA A 127 10.08 23.71 -16.17
N ILE A 128 9.55 23.73 -17.41
CA ILE A 128 8.47 22.81 -17.80
C ILE A 128 8.94 21.37 -17.70
N THR A 129 10.12 21.05 -18.25
CA THR A 129 10.66 19.69 -18.21
C THR A 129 10.81 19.19 -16.78
N ILE A 130 11.42 19.96 -15.87
CA ILE A 130 11.58 19.60 -14.45
C ILE A 130 10.23 19.26 -13.79
N SER A 131 9.19 20.05 -14.07
CA SER A 131 7.84 19.79 -13.55
C SER A 131 7.18 18.55 -14.13
N ILE A 132 7.43 18.24 -15.40
CA ILE A 132 6.96 17.00 -16.02
C ILE A 132 7.72 15.79 -15.44
N LEU A 133 9.04 15.90 -15.21
CA LEU A 133 9.82 14.84 -14.56
C LEU A 133 9.32 14.56 -13.14
N TYR A 134 8.81 15.56 -12.41
CA TYR A 134 8.14 15.34 -11.13
C TYR A 134 6.89 14.46 -11.26
N LEU A 135 6.02 14.80 -12.21
CA LEU A 135 4.80 14.02 -12.48
C LEU A 135 5.10 12.64 -13.05
N LEU A 136 6.27 12.41 -13.64
CA LEU A 136 6.72 11.11 -14.13
C LEU A 136 7.52 10.32 -13.07
N ASN A 137 7.81 10.88 -11.90
CA ASN A 137 8.68 10.22 -10.94
C ASN A 137 8.02 8.92 -10.38
N PRO A 138 8.65 7.74 -10.55
CA PRO A 138 8.06 6.47 -10.14
C PRO A 138 7.88 6.34 -8.62
N LEU A 139 8.67 7.06 -7.81
CA LEU A 139 8.50 7.08 -6.35
C LEU A 139 7.27 7.89 -5.93
N ILE A 140 6.93 8.96 -6.66
CA ILE A 140 5.69 9.70 -6.47
C ILE A 140 4.49 8.86 -6.91
N HIS A 141 4.62 8.14 -8.03
CA HIS A 141 3.58 7.21 -8.49
C HIS A 141 3.27 6.16 -7.43
N ALA A 142 4.30 5.49 -6.92
CA ALA A 142 4.13 4.40 -5.98
C ALA A 142 3.55 4.91 -4.65
N ALA A 143 4.07 6.03 -4.13
CA ALA A 143 3.56 6.60 -2.89
C ALA A 143 2.10 7.09 -3.03
N ASN A 144 1.71 7.61 -4.20
CA ASN A 144 0.32 8.01 -4.45
C ASN A 144 -0.64 6.81 -4.55
N LEU A 145 -0.15 5.63 -4.95
CA LEU A 145 -0.92 4.39 -5.07
C LEU A 145 -0.97 3.56 -3.78
N TYR A 146 -0.08 3.81 -2.82
CA TYR A 146 0.10 2.96 -1.65
C TYR A 146 -1.14 2.92 -0.73
N ASP A 147 -1.78 4.07 -0.52
CA ASP A 147 -3.11 4.32 0.07
C ASP A 147 -3.19 5.82 0.40
N PHE A 148 -4.22 6.29 1.11
CA PHE A 148 -4.31 7.69 1.53
C PHE A 148 -3.37 8.00 2.71
N HIS A 149 -2.63 9.10 2.58
CA HIS A 149 -1.57 9.53 3.51
C HIS A 149 -1.55 11.07 3.59
N LEU A 150 -1.44 11.63 4.80
CA LEU A 150 -1.36 13.08 5.00
C LEU A 150 -0.06 13.68 4.43
N GLU A 151 0.97 12.85 4.30
CA GLU A 151 2.24 13.12 3.65
C GLU A 151 2.06 13.63 2.20
N SER A 152 0.93 13.33 1.57
CA SER A 152 0.59 13.80 0.22
C SER A 152 0.51 15.33 0.10
N LEU A 153 0.32 16.04 1.21
CA LEU A 153 0.37 17.51 1.27
C LEU A 153 1.80 18.07 1.16
N PHE A 154 2.81 17.28 1.54
CA PHE A 154 4.19 17.75 1.65
C PHE A 154 4.76 18.28 0.34
N PRO A 155 4.64 17.61 -0.83
CA PRO A 155 5.15 18.16 -2.10
C PRO A 155 4.65 19.57 -2.40
N LEU A 156 3.34 19.79 -2.30
CA LEU A 156 2.72 21.08 -2.58
C LEU A 156 3.23 22.15 -1.61
N LEU A 157 3.20 21.87 -0.31
CA LEU A 157 3.56 22.82 0.73
C LEU A 157 5.07 23.10 0.76
N TYR A 158 5.90 22.09 0.56
CA TYR A 158 7.36 22.23 0.49
C TYR A 158 7.77 23.13 -0.67
N TYR A 159 7.21 22.92 -1.88
CA TYR A 159 7.51 23.78 -3.02
C TYR A 159 6.98 25.21 -2.84
N LEU A 160 5.81 25.40 -2.23
CA LEU A 160 5.29 26.73 -1.92
C LEU A 160 6.16 27.45 -0.88
N MET A 161 6.57 26.75 0.18
CA MET A 161 7.48 27.25 1.20
C MET A 161 8.81 27.68 0.56
N PHE A 162 9.45 26.79 -0.21
CA PHE A 162 10.72 27.06 -0.87
C PHE A 162 10.61 28.22 -1.87
N LEU A 163 9.51 28.28 -2.64
CA LEU A 163 9.21 29.40 -3.54
C LEU A 163 9.05 30.72 -2.78
N GLY A 164 8.38 30.69 -1.62
CA GLY A 164 8.25 31.83 -0.72
C GLY A 164 9.61 32.34 -0.25
N TYR A 165 10.50 31.44 0.17
CA TYR A 165 11.85 31.78 0.59
C TYR A 165 12.70 32.40 -0.55
N VAL A 166 12.74 31.76 -1.73
CA VAL A 166 13.58 32.24 -2.84
C VAL A 166 13.07 33.56 -3.43
N LYS A 167 11.76 33.80 -3.44
CA LYS A 167 11.16 35.07 -3.90
C LYS A 167 11.03 36.15 -2.83
N ASP A 168 11.52 35.89 -1.62
CA ASP A 168 11.34 36.73 -0.44
C ASP A 168 9.85 37.04 -0.10
N ASN A 169 8.94 36.15 -0.48
CA ASN A 169 7.52 36.23 -0.11
C ASN A 169 7.29 35.55 1.24
N ARG A 170 7.47 36.33 2.31
CA ARG A 170 7.36 35.90 3.71
C ARG A 170 5.99 35.31 4.05
N LYS A 171 4.91 35.90 3.53
CA LYS A 171 3.54 35.39 3.77
C LYS A 171 3.38 33.98 3.22
N LEU A 172 3.84 33.74 1.99
CA LEU A 172 3.78 32.42 1.38
C LEU A 172 4.63 31.39 2.15
N PHE A 173 5.82 31.80 2.58
CA PHE A 173 6.71 30.97 3.39
C PHE A 173 6.04 30.56 4.72
N ILE A 174 5.59 31.55 5.50
CA ILE A 174 5.03 31.33 6.85
C ILE A 174 3.74 30.50 6.77
N ILE A 175 2.82 30.81 5.84
CA ILE A 175 1.57 30.05 5.71
C ILE A 175 1.87 28.59 5.36
N SER A 176 2.77 28.35 4.40
CA SER A 176 3.13 26.98 4.01
C SER A 176 3.80 26.22 5.16
N TRP A 177 4.68 26.90 5.91
CA TRP A 177 5.34 26.36 7.09
C TRP A 177 4.36 26.00 8.22
N ILE A 178 3.42 26.89 8.55
CA ILE A 178 2.39 26.63 9.57
C ILE A 178 1.54 25.43 9.16
N ILE A 179 1.06 25.38 7.92
CA ILE A 179 0.23 24.25 7.46
C ILE A 179 1.03 22.96 7.55
N MET A 180 2.30 22.95 7.14
CA MET A 180 3.20 21.79 7.31
C MET A 180 3.30 21.35 8.78
N CYS A 181 3.42 22.27 9.73
CA CYS A 181 3.43 21.93 11.16
C CYS A 181 2.13 21.26 11.63
N LEU A 182 0.99 21.48 10.96
CA LEU A 182 -0.31 20.90 11.32
C LEU A 182 -0.56 19.52 10.69
N THR A 183 0.36 19.01 9.87
CA THR A 183 0.13 17.77 9.09
C THR A 183 0.48 16.50 9.85
N ILE A 184 1.76 16.23 10.13
CA ILE A 184 2.26 15.07 10.88
C ILE A 184 3.61 15.40 11.52
N GLU A 185 3.92 14.83 12.69
CA GLU A 185 5.07 15.20 13.53
C GLU A 185 6.45 14.90 12.92
N PHE A 186 6.53 14.01 11.92
CA PHE A 186 7.79 13.75 11.23
C PHE A 186 8.29 14.96 10.41
N ILE A 187 7.39 15.79 9.92
CA ILE A 187 7.74 16.97 9.10
C ILE A 187 8.60 17.96 9.87
N GLN A 188 8.49 18.02 11.19
CA GLN A 188 9.21 18.90 12.09
C GLN A 188 10.72 18.61 11.99
N SER A 189 11.09 17.34 11.83
CA SER A 189 12.49 16.96 11.56
C SER A 189 12.99 17.53 10.24
N ILE A 190 12.18 17.44 9.18
CA ILE A 190 12.53 18.01 7.87
C ILE A 190 12.63 19.54 7.95
N LEU A 191 11.72 20.20 8.67
CA LEU A 191 11.71 21.66 8.87
C LEU A 191 12.91 22.14 9.69
N PHE A 192 13.34 21.37 10.68
CA PHE A 192 14.57 21.62 11.43
C PHE A 192 15.79 21.60 10.50
N PHE A 193 15.96 20.54 9.71
CA PHE A 193 17.06 20.44 8.75
C PHE A 193 16.95 21.46 7.60
N PHE A 194 15.74 21.89 7.25
CA PHE A 194 15.53 23.04 6.37
C PHE A 194 16.07 24.34 7.01
N GLY A 195 15.86 24.55 8.30
CA GLY A 195 16.49 25.63 9.05
C GLY A 195 18.03 25.54 9.04
N VAL A 196 18.60 24.34 9.21
CA VAL A 196 20.05 24.11 9.12
C VAL A 196 20.57 24.47 7.74
N TYR A 197 19.89 24.03 6.68
CA TYR A 197 20.21 24.39 5.31
C TYR A 197 20.32 25.91 5.12
N LEU A 198 19.37 26.67 5.67
CA LEU A 198 19.36 28.13 5.57
C LEU A 198 20.52 28.76 6.33
N VAL A 199 20.82 28.30 7.54
CA VAL A 199 21.99 28.78 8.31
C VAL A 199 23.29 28.52 7.56
N VAL A 200 23.47 27.30 7.04
CA VAL A 200 24.68 26.96 6.27
C VAL A 200 24.80 27.84 5.03
N LYS A 201 23.72 27.96 4.25
CA LYS A 201 23.72 28.65 2.95
C LYS A 201 23.85 30.17 3.06
N GLU A 202 23.20 30.78 4.05
CA GLU A 202 23.06 32.24 4.13
C GLU A 202 23.98 32.89 5.16
N ILE A 203 24.48 32.13 6.14
CA ILE A 203 25.35 32.63 7.21
C ILE A 203 26.74 32.01 7.09
N LEU A 204 26.87 30.68 7.24
CA LEU A 204 28.17 30.04 7.38
C LEU A 204 29.02 30.16 6.10
N ILE A 205 28.47 29.80 4.93
CA ILE A 205 29.22 29.88 3.67
C ILE A 205 29.67 31.32 3.36
N PRO A 206 28.80 32.35 3.39
CA PRO A 206 29.24 33.73 3.20
C PRO A 206 30.31 34.18 4.20
N TYR A 207 30.16 33.82 5.48
CA TYR A 207 31.11 34.14 6.53
C TYR A 207 32.51 33.56 6.23
N PHE A 208 32.59 32.26 5.89
CA PHE A 208 33.86 31.60 5.55
C PHE A 208 34.49 32.11 4.24
N LEU A 209 33.68 32.61 3.29
CA LEU A 209 34.16 33.23 2.06
C LEU A 209 34.60 34.71 2.24
N GLY A 210 34.71 35.20 3.48
CA GLY A 210 35.18 36.56 3.79
C GLY A 210 34.10 37.64 3.64
N ASN A 211 32.86 37.29 3.29
CA ASN A 211 31.74 38.21 3.25
C ASN A 211 31.14 38.36 4.66
N ARG A 212 31.53 39.42 5.37
CA ARG A 212 31.00 39.72 6.73
C ARG A 212 29.54 40.20 6.76
N LYS A 213 28.89 40.35 5.60
CA LYS A 213 27.46 40.68 5.51
C LYS A 213 26.71 39.45 4.98
N PRO A 214 25.68 38.95 5.68
CA PRO A 214 24.84 37.88 5.15
C PRO A 214 24.17 38.31 3.84
N ARG A 215 23.86 37.34 2.98
CA ARG A 215 23.37 37.57 1.61
C ARG A 215 21.97 38.24 1.57
N LYS A 216 21.21 38.11 2.66
CA LYS A 216 20.00 38.89 2.99
C LYS A 216 20.24 39.64 4.30
N HIS A 217 19.52 40.74 4.57
CA HIS A 217 19.73 41.51 5.81
C HIS A 217 19.46 40.64 7.06
N CYS A 218 20.22 40.76 8.16
CA CYS A 218 20.10 39.89 9.35
C CYS A 218 18.67 39.79 9.91
N ARG A 219 17.90 40.89 9.86
CA ARG A 219 16.48 40.93 10.28
C ARG A 219 15.55 40.13 9.37
N GLU A 220 15.91 39.93 8.11
CA GLU A 220 15.13 39.17 7.13
C GLU A 220 15.40 37.68 7.25
N LEU A 221 16.63 37.32 7.63
CA LEU A 221 17.05 35.95 7.94
C LEU A 221 16.38 35.37 9.18
N ALA A 222 16.08 36.21 10.19
CA ALA A 222 15.40 35.78 11.40
C ALA A 222 14.10 35.02 11.09
N ILE A 223 13.29 35.52 10.15
CA ILE A 223 12.01 34.91 9.75
C ILE A 223 12.21 33.49 9.18
N TYR A 224 13.34 33.26 8.51
CA TYR A 224 13.67 31.97 7.90
C TYR A 224 14.40 31.02 8.86
N ILE A 225 14.97 31.53 9.96
CA ILE A 225 15.63 30.73 11.01
C ILE A 225 14.64 30.28 12.09
N ILE A 226 13.51 30.97 12.25
CA ILE A 226 12.42 30.56 13.17
C ILE A 226 12.06 29.06 13.07
N PRO A 227 11.94 28.44 11.88
CA PRO A 227 11.75 26.99 11.73
C PRO A 227 12.78 26.13 12.47
N LEU A 228 14.05 26.54 12.53
CA LEU A 228 15.11 25.80 13.23
C LEU A 228 14.84 25.71 14.73
N ILE A 229 14.36 26.81 15.32
CA ILE A 229 14.12 26.92 16.77
C ILE A 229 12.75 26.36 17.15
N LEU A 230 11.72 26.65 16.35
CA LEU A 230 10.35 26.25 16.67
C LEU A 230 10.05 24.80 16.31
N ALA A 231 10.70 24.18 15.32
CA ALA A 231 10.36 22.82 14.93
C ALA A 231 10.57 21.79 16.07
N PRO A 232 11.69 21.81 16.85
CA PRO A 232 11.83 20.93 18.01
C PRO A 232 10.80 21.21 19.11
N ILE A 233 10.49 22.48 19.37
CA ILE A 233 9.49 22.88 20.38
C ILE A 233 8.10 22.38 19.97
N ILE A 234 7.72 22.57 18.70
CA ILE A 234 6.45 22.08 18.15
C ILE A 234 6.41 20.57 18.24
N TYR A 235 7.46 19.85 17.83
CA TYR A 235 7.53 18.40 17.94
C TYR A 235 7.28 17.92 19.39
N ILE A 236 7.94 18.54 20.37
CA ILE A 236 7.73 18.23 21.80
C ILE A 236 6.27 18.48 22.19
N VAL A 237 5.70 19.62 21.81
CA VAL A 237 4.29 19.95 22.09
C VAL A 237 3.35 18.90 21.48
N GLN A 238 3.58 18.51 20.23
CA GLN A 238 2.76 17.51 19.53
C GLN A 238 2.83 16.15 20.22
N VAL A 239 4.03 15.67 20.56
CA VAL A 239 4.21 14.42 21.30
C VAL A 239 3.50 14.47 22.66
N ASN A 240 3.61 15.58 23.39
CA ASN A 240 2.90 15.74 24.67
C ASN A 240 1.38 15.71 24.50
N ILE A 241 0.86 16.31 23.43
CA ILE A 241 -0.58 16.25 23.12
C ILE A 241 -0.99 14.83 22.75
N THR A 242 -0.22 14.13 21.90
CA THR A 242 -0.46 12.72 21.55
C THR A 242 -0.55 11.84 22.80
N LEU A 243 0.36 12.02 23.76
CA LEU A 243 0.34 11.30 25.04
C LEU A 243 -0.91 11.56 25.89
N HIS A 244 -1.65 12.67 25.67
CA HIS A 244 -2.92 12.93 26.35
C HIS A 244 -4.06 12.07 25.81
N PHE A 245 -3.99 11.65 24.55
CA PHE A 245 -4.98 10.77 23.91
C PHE A 245 -4.73 9.27 24.16
N VAL A 246 -3.63 8.96 24.85
CA VAL A 246 -3.20 7.62 25.19
C VAL A 246 -3.63 7.27 26.62
N GLU A 247 -4.25 6.09 26.83
CA GLU A 247 -4.58 5.64 28.18
C GLU A 247 -3.30 5.40 29.02
N LYS A 248 -3.24 6.08 30.18
CA LYS A 248 -2.07 6.39 31.03
C LYS A 248 -1.20 5.20 31.48
N GLN A 249 -1.60 3.95 31.28
CA GLN A 249 -0.97 2.78 31.90
C GLN A 249 -0.08 1.94 30.96
N LEU A 250 -0.07 2.15 29.64
CA LEU A 250 0.57 1.22 28.70
C LEU A 250 1.79 1.74 27.91
N LEU A 251 2.11 3.03 27.95
CA LEU A 251 2.99 3.63 26.92
C LEU A 251 4.20 4.43 27.44
N LEU A 252 4.31 4.71 28.75
CA LEU A 252 5.46 5.45 29.29
C LEU A 252 6.78 4.66 29.17
N SER A 253 6.76 3.33 29.24
CA SER A 253 7.94 2.47 29.07
C SER A 253 8.25 2.13 27.61
N ARG A 254 7.28 2.25 26.68
CA ARG A 254 7.45 1.89 25.26
C ARG A 254 7.78 3.07 24.33
N HIS A 255 7.56 4.32 24.72
CA HIS A 255 7.80 5.46 23.82
C HIS A 255 9.18 6.11 23.98
N VAL A 256 9.76 6.12 25.19
CA VAL A 256 10.98 6.92 25.46
C VAL A 256 12.26 6.07 25.41
N GLU A 257 12.25 4.84 25.95
CA GLU A 257 13.43 3.95 25.89
C GLU A 257 13.58 3.22 24.54
N SER A 258 12.55 3.25 23.69
CA SER A 258 12.47 2.43 22.47
C SER A 258 12.72 3.18 21.17
N LEU A 259 12.55 4.50 21.04
CA LEU A 259 12.63 5.13 19.70
C LEU A 259 14.07 5.18 19.17
N LEU A 260 15.03 5.57 20.01
CA LEU A 260 16.44 5.62 19.65
C LEU A 260 17.03 4.21 19.51
N SER A 261 16.72 3.29 20.44
CA SER A 261 17.16 1.90 20.36
C SER A 261 16.55 1.18 19.15
N PHE A 262 15.27 1.38 18.85
CA PHE A 262 14.62 0.88 17.64
C PHE A 262 15.23 1.47 16.37
N THR A 263 15.46 2.79 16.34
CA THR A 263 16.07 3.47 15.20
C THR A 263 17.52 3.07 14.99
N LEU A 264 18.30 2.75 16.03
CA LEU A 264 19.68 2.31 15.88
C LEU A 264 19.82 0.79 15.69
N SER A 265 18.79 0.02 16.01
CA SER A 265 18.81 -1.46 15.95
C SER A 265 19.01 -2.06 14.56
N GLY A 266 18.85 -1.26 13.50
CA GLY A 266 19.01 -1.68 12.11
C GLY A 266 20.40 -1.40 11.54
N ILE A 267 21.28 -0.70 12.25
CA ILE A 267 22.64 -0.39 11.78
C ILE A 267 23.38 -1.71 11.50
N GLY A 268 23.96 -1.80 10.30
CA GLY A 268 24.68 -3.01 9.85
C GLY A 268 23.80 -4.16 9.37
N LYS A 269 22.46 -4.04 9.44
CA LYS A 269 21.50 -5.03 8.91
C LYS A 269 20.94 -4.60 7.56
N ASP A 270 20.50 -5.55 6.74
CA ASP A 270 19.85 -5.32 5.44
C ASP A 270 20.63 -4.34 4.51
N ILE A 271 21.97 -4.47 4.51
CA ILE A 271 22.87 -3.57 3.76
C ILE A 271 22.50 -3.54 2.26
N TYR A 272 22.25 -4.71 1.66
CA TYR A 272 21.93 -4.80 0.23
C TYR A 272 20.62 -4.06 -0.12
N PRO A 273 19.46 -4.32 0.53
CA PRO A 273 18.25 -3.52 0.32
C PRO A 273 18.44 -2.01 0.50
N ARG A 274 19.23 -1.58 1.49
CA ARG A 274 19.52 -0.14 1.71
C ARG A 274 20.30 0.48 0.56
N ILE A 275 21.32 -0.20 0.05
CA ILE A 275 22.09 0.27 -1.11
C ILE A 275 21.19 0.36 -2.34
N VAL A 276 20.37 -0.67 -2.59
CA VAL A 276 19.41 -0.68 -3.70
C VAL A 276 18.43 0.48 -3.57
N TYR A 277 17.90 0.74 -2.37
CA TYR A 277 17.01 1.87 -2.12
C TYR A 277 17.68 3.22 -2.41
N LEU A 278 18.91 3.44 -1.93
CA LEU A 278 19.65 4.67 -2.22
C LEU A 278 19.90 4.82 -3.72
N ILE A 279 20.26 3.75 -4.43
CA ILE A 279 20.40 3.78 -5.89
C ILE A 279 19.06 4.18 -6.52
N LEU A 280 17.96 3.53 -6.17
CA LEU A 280 16.63 3.83 -6.73
C LEU A 280 16.13 5.24 -6.37
N LEU A 281 16.59 5.81 -5.26
CA LEU A 281 16.26 7.16 -4.84
C LEU A 281 16.93 8.23 -5.73
N PHE A 282 18.19 8.02 -6.11
CA PHE A 282 18.98 8.99 -6.87
C PHE A 282 19.07 8.69 -8.38
N ALA A 283 19.02 7.43 -8.78
CA ALA A 283 19.21 6.96 -10.15
C ALA A 283 18.23 7.53 -11.18
N PRO A 284 16.93 7.77 -10.87
CA PRO A 284 16.02 8.40 -11.84
C PRO A 284 16.59 9.71 -12.38
N TYR A 285 17.32 10.45 -11.54
CA TYR A 285 17.91 11.76 -11.85
C TYR A 285 19.35 11.67 -12.36
N CYS A 286 19.84 10.47 -12.67
CA CYS A 286 21.23 10.17 -12.97
C CYS A 286 22.19 10.76 -11.93
N PHE A 287 21.80 10.72 -10.65
CA PHE A 287 22.58 11.22 -9.50
C PHE A 287 22.92 12.73 -9.54
N LEU A 288 22.29 13.52 -10.40
CA LEU A 288 22.59 14.95 -10.54
C LEU A 288 22.34 15.76 -9.26
N GLN A 289 21.51 15.29 -8.34
CA GLN A 289 21.22 16.00 -7.08
C GLN A 289 22.45 16.10 -6.18
N VAL A 290 23.38 15.15 -6.26
CA VAL A 290 24.62 15.15 -5.46
C VAL A 290 25.48 16.38 -5.77
N LEU A 291 25.34 16.96 -6.97
CA LEU A 291 26.05 18.18 -7.35
C LEU A 291 25.55 19.42 -6.60
N SER A 292 24.40 19.36 -5.92
CA SER A 292 23.84 20.43 -5.10
C SER A 292 23.56 19.90 -3.68
N PRO A 293 24.63 19.65 -2.90
CA PRO A 293 24.54 18.94 -1.61
C PRO A 293 23.86 19.77 -0.51
N LEU A 294 23.91 21.11 -0.58
CA LEU A 294 23.22 21.97 0.39
C LEU A 294 21.71 21.74 0.34
N GLU A 295 21.16 21.67 -0.87
CA GLU A 295 19.75 21.42 -1.10
C GLU A 295 19.30 20.01 -0.68
N LEU A 296 20.24 19.10 -0.36
CA LEU A 296 19.96 17.77 0.19
C LEU A 296 19.91 17.74 1.72
N ILE A 297 20.34 18.78 2.43
CA ILE A 297 20.31 18.83 3.90
C ILE A 297 18.90 18.54 4.47
N PRO A 298 17.78 19.06 3.90
CA PRO A 298 16.44 18.71 4.38
C PRO A 298 16.08 17.23 4.26
N LEU A 299 16.79 16.44 3.42
CA LEU A 299 16.58 15.00 3.24
C LEU A 299 17.22 14.17 4.36
N MET A 300 18.11 14.76 5.16
CA MET A 300 18.90 14.02 6.17
C MET A 300 18.06 13.19 7.15
N PRO A 301 16.92 13.66 7.70
CA PRO A 301 16.08 12.82 8.57
C PRO A 301 15.68 11.49 7.94
N LEU A 302 15.31 11.50 6.65
CA LEU A 302 14.93 10.30 5.92
C LEU A 302 16.13 9.40 5.64
N LEU A 303 17.29 9.97 5.31
CA LEU A 303 18.50 9.17 5.12
C LEU A 303 18.96 8.51 6.43
N ILE A 304 18.85 9.23 7.55
CA ILE A 304 19.16 8.68 8.88
C ILE A 304 18.22 7.51 9.17
N LEU A 305 16.91 7.66 8.97
CA LEU A 305 15.96 6.54 9.15
C LEU A 305 16.25 5.38 8.20
N ALA A 306 16.51 5.66 6.92
CA ALA A 306 16.81 4.65 5.92
C ALA A 306 18.12 3.89 6.17
N LEU A 307 19.08 4.49 6.89
CA LEU A 307 20.37 3.86 7.21
C LEU A 307 20.40 3.18 8.58
N ALA A 308 19.66 3.74 9.55
CA ALA A 308 19.74 3.29 10.92
C ALA A 308 18.60 2.32 11.28
N SER A 309 17.36 2.58 10.84
CA SER A 309 16.17 1.89 11.36
C SER A 309 16.08 0.43 10.90
N ALA A 310 15.55 -0.44 11.75
CA ALA A 310 15.21 -1.82 11.38
C ALA A 310 13.90 -1.92 10.57
N TYR A 311 13.10 -0.86 10.52
CA TYR A 311 11.80 -0.85 9.84
C TYR A 311 11.95 -0.75 8.31
N LYS A 312 11.70 -1.89 7.62
CA LYS A 312 11.86 -2.06 6.17
C LYS A 312 11.25 -0.96 5.31
N PRO A 313 10.04 -0.44 5.59
CA PRO A 313 9.45 0.61 4.79
C PRO A 313 10.29 1.89 4.67
N PHE A 314 11.17 2.21 5.64
CA PHE A 314 12.04 3.40 5.54
C PHE A 314 13.17 3.28 4.50
N TYR A 315 13.54 2.06 4.10
CA TYR A 315 14.63 1.81 3.16
C TYR A 315 14.22 0.88 2.03
N THR A 316 12.95 0.92 1.65
CA THR A 316 12.43 0.26 0.45
C THR A 316 11.52 1.23 -0.30
N ILE A 317 11.40 1.07 -1.61
CA ILE A 317 10.52 1.91 -2.43
C ILE A 317 9.07 1.41 -2.37
N GLY A 318 8.12 2.26 -2.74
CA GLY A 318 6.71 1.87 -2.84
C GLY A 318 5.84 2.20 -1.63
N TRP A 319 6.40 2.91 -0.66
CA TRP A 319 5.72 3.41 0.53
C TRP A 319 5.57 4.95 0.47
N GLN A 320 4.82 5.53 1.40
CA GLN A 320 4.49 6.95 1.48
C GLN A 320 5.70 7.89 1.60
N TYR A 321 6.86 7.42 2.09
CA TYR A 321 8.05 8.24 2.31
C TYR A 321 8.62 8.88 1.03
N GLY A 322 8.28 8.33 -0.14
CA GLY A 322 8.56 8.97 -1.44
C GLY A 322 7.98 10.38 -1.56
N LEU A 323 6.84 10.65 -0.91
CA LEU A 323 6.19 11.98 -0.86
C LEU A 323 7.05 13.02 -0.16
N PHE A 324 7.90 12.63 0.78
CA PHE A 324 8.87 13.53 1.40
C PHE A 324 10.16 13.67 0.60
N ALA A 325 10.70 12.54 0.13
CA ALA A 325 12.02 12.53 -0.47
C ALA A 325 12.05 13.22 -1.83
N VAL A 326 11.07 12.94 -2.69
CA VAL A 326 11.05 13.45 -4.08
C VAL A 326 11.01 14.98 -4.15
N PRO A 327 10.18 15.70 -3.36
CA PRO A 327 10.20 17.16 -3.40
C PRO A 327 11.56 17.79 -3.11
N ILE A 328 12.28 17.25 -2.12
CA ILE A 328 13.63 17.73 -1.76
C ILE A 328 14.62 17.42 -2.88
N LEU A 329 14.57 16.20 -3.43
CA LEU A 329 15.41 15.79 -4.56
C LEU A 329 15.17 16.63 -5.81
N HIS A 330 13.92 17.01 -6.12
CA HIS A 330 13.59 17.88 -7.25
C HIS A 330 14.11 19.30 -7.08
N VAL A 331 14.12 19.83 -5.86
CA VAL A 331 14.76 21.13 -5.59
C VAL A 331 16.26 21.03 -5.85
N SER A 332 16.93 20.03 -5.30
CA SER A 332 18.37 19.82 -5.52
C SER A 332 18.69 19.62 -7.02
N PHE A 333 17.91 18.80 -7.72
CA PHE A 333 17.99 18.60 -9.18
C PHE A 333 17.85 19.90 -9.98
N THR A 334 16.96 20.79 -9.54
CA THR A 334 16.75 22.11 -10.17
C THR A 334 18.00 22.99 -10.05
N TYR A 335 18.66 23.00 -8.88
CA TYR A 335 19.91 23.73 -8.69
C TYR A 335 21.08 23.11 -9.46
N SER A 336 21.14 21.77 -9.55
CA SER A 336 22.14 21.09 -10.37
C SER A 336 21.95 21.38 -11.86
N THR A 337 20.71 21.45 -12.33
CA THR A 337 20.37 21.88 -13.70
C THR A 337 20.89 23.30 -14.00
N LEU A 338 20.77 24.24 -13.05
CA LEU A 338 21.33 25.58 -13.18
C LEU A 338 22.85 25.55 -13.36
N LYS A 339 23.57 24.68 -12.63
CA LYS A 339 25.03 24.53 -12.77
C LYS A 339 25.40 24.06 -14.18
N PHE A 340 24.72 23.05 -14.72
CA PHE A 340 24.95 22.59 -16.10
C PHE A 340 24.67 23.68 -17.13
N LYS A 341 23.56 24.42 -16.97
CA LYS A 341 23.23 25.55 -17.85
C LYS A 341 24.34 26.60 -17.87
N LYS A 342 24.89 26.96 -16.71
CA LYS A 342 25.99 27.93 -16.59
C LYS A 342 27.28 27.47 -17.27
N HIS A 343 27.54 26.17 -17.32
CA HIS A 343 28.72 25.59 -17.98
C HIS A 343 28.50 25.25 -19.47
N GLY A 344 27.37 25.65 -20.07
CA GLY A 344 27.07 25.34 -21.48
C GLY A 344 26.79 23.86 -21.78
N ALA A 345 26.62 23.02 -20.76
CA ALA A 345 26.45 21.57 -20.89
C ALA A 345 24.97 21.14 -21.02
N THR A 346 24.12 21.98 -21.62
CA THR A 346 22.67 21.73 -21.74
C THR A 346 22.34 20.52 -22.63
N HIS A 347 23.20 20.19 -23.60
CA HIS A 347 23.04 19.00 -24.43
C HIS A 347 23.20 17.69 -23.63
N ILE A 348 24.13 17.65 -22.66
CA ILE A 348 24.32 16.51 -21.75
C ILE A 348 23.09 16.38 -20.85
N LEU A 349 22.62 17.51 -20.31
CA LEU A 349 21.41 17.55 -19.48
C LEU A 349 20.20 16.99 -20.23
N PHE A 350 20.04 17.31 -21.51
CA PHE A 350 18.94 16.77 -22.31
C PHE A 350 19.01 15.24 -22.42
N LYS A 351 20.20 14.67 -22.69
CA LYS A 351 20.39 13.21 -22.71
C LYS A 351 20.04 12.58 -21.35
N ILE A 352 20.45 13.21 -20.26
CA ILE A 352 20.12 12.76 -18.89
C ILE A 352 18.61 12.80 -18.66
N MET A 353 17.91 13.85 -19.10
CA MET A 353 16.45 13.95 -18.98
C MET A 353 15.72 12.91 -19.83
N VAL A 354 16.25 12.52 -20.99
CA VAL A 354 15.71 11.40 -21.79
C VAL A 354 15.89 10.07 -21.03
N VAL A 355 17.07 9.82 -20.46
CA VAL A 355 17.34 8.64 -19.63
C VAL A 355 16.40 8.61 -18.41
N TYR A 356 16.18 9.75 -17.75
CA TYR A 356 15.20 9.89 -16.67
C TYR A 356 13.84 9.39 -17.12
N ILE A 357 13.33 9.90 -18.26
CA ILE A 357 12.00 9.55 -18.77
C ILE A 357 11.91 8.06 -19.05
N ILE A 358 12.93 7.46 -19.66
CA ILE A 358 12.98 6.02 -19.91
C ILE A 358 12.93 5.24 -18.58
N LEU A 359 13.78 5.60 -17.61
CA LEU A 359 13.79 4.94 -16.30
C LEU A 359 12.48 5.12 -15.55
N ALA A 360 11.86 6.30 -15.64
CA ALA A 360 10.57 6.60 -15.05
C ALA A 360 9.45 5.73 -15.63
N LEU A 361 9.43 5.54 -16.96
CA LEU A 361 8.46 4.67 -17.63
C LEU A 361 8.69 3.20 -17.28
N VAL A 362 9.96 2.76 -17.25
CA VAL A 362 10.31 1.39 -16.87
C VAL A 362 9.90 1.12 -15.43
N LEU A 363 10.28 1.98 -14.49
CA LEU A 363 10.02 1.81 -13.06
C LEU A 363 8.62 2.25 -12.62
N CYS A 364 7.75 2.68 -13.55
CA CYS A 364 6.40 3.09 -13.21
C CYS A 364 5.62 1.91 -12.58
N PRO A 365 4.93 2.08 -11.44
CA PRO A 365 4.10 1.03 -10.83
C PRO A 365 2.96 0.53 -11.71
N LEU A 366 2.53 1.33 -12.69
CA LEU A 366 1.52 0.96 -13.68
C LEU A 366 2.11 0.15 -14.85
N ASN A 367 3.43 0.00 -14.95
CA ASN A 367 4.07 -0.84 -15.95
C ASN A 367 3.83 -2.33 -15.60
N PRO A 368 3.14 -3.12 -16.45
CA PRO A 368 2.87 -4.54 -16.18
C PRO A 368 4.13 -5.40 -15.98
N LEU A 369 5.28 -4.95 -16.49
CA LEU A 369 6.55 -5.66 -16.31
C LEU A 369 7.14 -5.50 -14.90
N ILE A 370 6.71 -4.48 -14.14
CA ILE A 370 7.22 -4.15 -12.79
C ILE A 370 6.14 -4.28 -11.72
N SER A 371 4.88 -3.94 -12.07
CA SER A 371 3.73 -4.07 -11.18
C SER A 371 3.68 -5.47 -10.57
N GLU A 372 3.41 -5.56 -9.27
CA GLU A 372 3.35 -6.79 -8.47
C GLU A 372 4.65 -7.57 -8.30
N LYS A 373 5.75 -7.20 -9.00
CA LYS A 373 7.07 -7.83 -8.80
C LYS A 373 7.87 -7.24 -7.66
N ILE A 374 7.57 -6.00 -7.28
CA ILE A 374 8.21 -5.32 -6.15
C ILE A 374 7.27 -5.46 -4.94
N PRO A 375 7.68 -6.14 -3.86
CA PRO A 375 6.85 -6.41 -2.70
C PRO A 375 6.70 -5.16 -1.83
N SER A 376 5.93 -4.20 -2.31
CA SER A 376 5.63 -2.93 -1.64
C SER A 376 4.22 -2.48 -2.02
N GLY A 377 3.52 -1.78 -1.12
CA GLY A 377 2.10 -1.57 -1.34
C GLY A 377 1.79 -0.69 -2.57
N GLY A 378 2.62 0.32 -2.87
CA GLY A 378 2.48 1.18 -4.04
C GLY A 378 2.82 0.53 -5.39
N TYR A 379 3.49 -0.62 -5.39
CA TYR A 379 3.74 -1.43 -6.60
C TYR A 379 2.78 -2.61 -6.73
N ASN A 380 1.96 -2.86 -5.72
CA ASN A 380 0.95 -3.92 -5.73
C ASN A 380 -0.40 -3.35 -6.23
N VAL A 381 -0.50 -3.01 -7.51
CA VAL A 381 -1.66 -2.27 -8.06
C VAL A 381 -2.77 -3.19 -8.56
N SER A 382 -2.46 -4.23 -9.35
CA SER A 382 -3.44 -5.02 -10.13
C SER A 382 -4.50 -4.17 -10.83
N LEU A 383 -4.22 -3.72 -12.05
CA LEU A 383 -5.22 -3.04 -12.88
C LEU A 383 -6.19 -4.06 -13.52
N ASN A 384 -6.96 -4.77 -12.70
CA ASN A 384 -7.98 -5.72 -13.14
C ASN A 384 -9.38 -5.11 -12.92
N LEU A 385 -9.90 -4.45 -13.95
CA LEU A 385 -11.21 -3.78 -13.91
C LEU A 385 -12.36 -4.77 -13.72
N GLU A 386 -12.31 -5.92 -14.39
CA GLU A 386 -13.33 -6.95 -14.28
C GLU A 386 -13.46 -7.40 -12.83
N LYS A 387 -12.36 -7.85 -12.22
CA LYS A 387 -12.33 -8.24 -10.80
C LYS A 387 -12.77 -7.11 -9.86
N ALA A 388 -12.40 -5.87 -10.14
CA ALA A 388 -12.83 -4.72 -9.35
C ALA A 388 -14.36 -4.53 -9.39
N MET A 389 -14.97 -4.65 -10.57
CA MET A 389 -16.43 -4.57 -10.75
C MET A 389 -17.16 -5.74 -10.09
N GLU A 390 -16.61 -6.96 -10.20
CA GLU A 390 -17.14 -8.14 -9.54
C GLU A 390 -17.14 -8.00 -8.01
N ASN A 391 -16.04 -7.49 -7.45
CA ASN A 391 -15.92 -7.24 -6.03
C ASN A 391 -16.85 -6.12 -5.57
N LEU A 392 -16.98 -5.03 -6.32
CA LEU A 392 -17.93 -3.94 -6.03
C LEU A 392 -19.36 -4.48 -5.94
N GLU A 393 -19.80 -5.26 -6.93
CA GLU A 393 -21.13 -5.86 -6.96
C GLU A 393 -21.37 -6.76 -5.73
N ALA A 394 -20.40 -7.60 -5.39
CA ALA A 394 -20.49 -8.50 -4.24
C ALA A 394 -20.54 -7.76 -2.90
N ILE A 395 -19.69 -6.74 -2.72
CA ILE A 395 -19.63 -5.92 -1.52
C ILE A 395 -20.95 -5.16 -1.32
N ASP A 396 -21.52 -4.59 -2.39
CA ASP A 396 -22.79 -3.86 -2.32
C ASP A 396 -23.95 -4.80 -1.93
N LYS A 397 -24.00 -6.01 -2.50
CA LYS A 397 -24.98 -7.04 -2.12
C LYS A 397 -24.85 -7.43 -0.65
N ILE A 398 -23.63 -7.68 -0.16
CA ILE A 398 -23.39 -8.07 1.23
C ILE A 398 -23.73 -6.94 2.21
N LYS A 399 -23.34 -5.70 1.90
CA LYS A 399 -23.66 -4.53 2.72
C LYS A 399 -25.15 -4.35 2.94
N TYR A 400 -25.97 -4.66 1.93
CA TYR A 400 -27.42 -4.56 2.04
C TYR A 400 -28.02 -5.55 3.05
N LEU A 401 -27.38 -6.71 3.25
CA LEU A 401 -27.85 -7.75 4.17
C LEU A 401 -27.54 -7.46 5.64
N ILE A 402 -26.55 -6.61 5.91
CA ILE A 402 -26.09 -6.33 7.27
C ILE A 402 -26.81 -5.07 7.79
N PRO A 403 -27.56 -5.17 8.90
CA PRO A 403 -28.22 -4.01 9.49
C PRO A 403 -27.24 -2.88 9.82
N LYS A 404 -27.69 -1.63 9.64
CA LYS A 404 -26.91 -0.45 10.02
C LYS A 404 -26.63 -0.49 11.53
N ASN A 405 -25.43 -0.08 11.93
CA ASN A 405 -24.95 -0.03 13.32
C ASN A 405 -24.76 -1.38 14.04
N SER A 406 -24.82 -2.49 13.32
CA SER A 406 -24.33 -3.78 13.83
C SER A 406 -22.83 -3.72 14.09
N THR A 407 -22.35 -4.51 15.06
CA THR A 407 -20.92 -4.72 15.26
C THR A 407 -20.41 -5.70 14.22
N ILE A 408 -19.44 -5.27 13.41
CA ILE A 408 -18.92 -6.03 12.27
C ILE A 408 -17.43 -6.27 12.50
N LEU A 409 -16.97 -7.50 12.28
CA LEU A 409 -15.54 -7.79 12.11
C LEU A 409 -15.29 -8.09 10.63
N THR A 410 -14.35 -7.40 10.01
CA THR A 410 -13.99 -7.64 8.61
C THR A 410 -12.58 -8.19 8.49
N SER A 411 -12.27 -8.80 7.34
CA SER A 411 -10.87 -8.93 6.95
C SER A 411 -10.20 -7.57 6.75
N PHE A 412 -8.87 -7.56 6.81
CA PHE A 412 -8.03 -6.36 6.72
C PHE A 412 -8.30 -5.55 5.46
N THR A 413 -8.42 -6.25 4.33
CA THR A 413 -8.62 -5.65 3.01
C THR A 413 -10.07 -5.22 2.75
N LEU A 414 -11.04 -5.74 3.52
CA LEU A 414 -12.45 -5.36 3.41
C LEU A 414 -12.85 -4.18 4.28
N PHE A 415 -12.07 -3.88 5.31
CA PHE A 415 -12.42 -2.88 6.32
C PHE A 415 -12.85 -1.54 5.74
N VAL A 416 -12.12 -1.02 4.75
CA VAL A 416 -12.38 0.31 4.15
C VAL A 416 -13.81 0.44 3.61
N PHE A 417 -14.38 -0.65 3.09
CA PHE A 417 -15.74 -0.65 2.56
C PHE A 417 -16.78 -0.50 3.66
N PHE A 418 -16.47 -0.91 4.90
CA PHE A 418 -17.33 -0.85 6.06
C PHE A 418 -16.95 0.26 7.05
N ALA A 419 -15.97 1.12 6.69
CA ALA A 419 -15.47 2.20 7.54
C ALA A 419 -16.53 3.25 7.93
N ASN A 420 -17.62 3.37 7.17
CA ASN A 420 -18.77 4.20 7.51
C ASN A 420 -19.73 3.54 8.54
N ASN A 421 -19.20 2.65 9.37
CA ASN A 421 -19.82 2.14 10.58
C ASN A 421 -18.74 2.17 11.67
N ILE A 422 -18.99 2.91 12.75
CA ILE A 422 -18.05 3.10 13.85
C ILE A 422 -17.78 1.79 14.61
N LYS A 423 -18.70 0.82 14.50
CA LYS A 423 -18.57 -0.51 15.11
C LYS A 423 -18.05 -1.57 14.14
N THR A 424 -17.45 -1.15 13.04
CA THR A 424 -16.65 -2.04 12.18
C THR A 424 -15.26 -2.15 12.79
N TYR A 425 -14.78 -3.36 12.97
CA TYR A 425 -13.46 -3.76 13.45
C TYR A 425 -12.76 -4.59 12.37
N THR A 426 -11.45 -4.73 12.45
CA THR A 426 -10.66 -5.49 11.47
C THR A 426 -9.89 -6.65 12.09
N MET A 427 -9.68 -7.71 11.33
CA MET A 427 -8.64 -8.70 11.60
C MET A 427 -7.28 -8.16 11.12
N PHE A 428 -6.20 -8.60 11.77
CA PHE A 428 -4.81 -8.26 11.46
C PHE A 428 -3.99 -9.55 11.27
N TYR A 429 -2.85 -9.40 10.60
CA TYR A 429 -1.88 -10.48 10.40
C TYR A 429 -1.04 -10.82 11.65
N GLU A 430 -1.15 -10.01 12.71
CA GLU A 430 -0.44 -10.21 13.98
C GLU A 430 -1.42 -10.46 15.13
N ASN A 431 -1.08 -11.38 16.03
CA ASN A 431 -1.87 -11.64 17.23
C ASN A 431 -1.58 -10.62 18.36
N LYS A 432 -1.83 -9.33 18.08
CA LYS A 432 -1.56 -8.21 19.00
C LYS A 432 -2.81 -7.37 19.23
N TYR A 433 -3.88 -8.01 19.67
CA TYR A 433 -5.13 -7.33 20.00
C TYR A 433 -5.13 -6.85 21.45
N MET A 434 -5.40 -5.57 21.66
CA MET A 434 -5.78 -5.00 22.95
C MET A 434 -7.26 -5.25 23.25
N TYR A 435 -8.15 -4.95 22.30
CA TYR A 435 -9.58 -5.13 22.46
C TYR A 435 -10.31 -5.26 21.13
N VAL A 436 -11.17 -6.26 21.00
CA VAL A 436 -12.16 -6.39 19.92
C VAL A 436 -13.47 -6.86 20.56
N PRO A 437 -14.60 -6.15 20.41
CA PRO A 437 -15.87 -6.64 20.93
C PRO A 437 -16.33 -7.87 20.16
N THR A 438 -17.19 -8.70 20.77
CA THR A 438 -17.79 -9.82 20.05
C THR A 438 -18.70 -9.30 18.93
N PRO A 439 -18.40 -9.59 17.65
CA PRO A 439 -19.17 -9.06 16.54
C PRO A 439 -20.53 -9.75 16.38
N GLU A 440 -21.50 -9.04 15.82
CA GLU A 440 -22.76 -9.65 15.36
C GLU A 440 -22.56 -10.34 14.01
N TYR A 441 -21.70 -9.75 13.17
CA TYR A 441 -21.38 -10.24 11.83
C TYR A 441 -19.88 -10.30 11.61
N ILE A 442 -19.40 -11.36 10.96
CA ILE A 442 -18.03 -11.46 10.45
C ILE A 442 -18.11 -11.47 8.92
N VAL A 443 -17.40 -10.55 8.26
CA VAL A 443 -17.35 -10.45 6.80
C VAL A 443 -15.94 -10.75 6.34
N ASP A 444 -15.79 -11.79 5.55
CA ASP A 444 -14.48 -12.28 5.15
C ASP A 444 -14.41 -12.48 3.63
N TYR A 445 -13.19 -12.40 3.11
CA TYR A 445 -12.85 -12.73 1.75
C TYR A 445 -12.09 -14.05 1.76
N LEU A 446 -12.68 -15.09 1.15
CA LEU A 446 -12.24 -16.50 1.19
C LEU A 446 -10.83 -16.78 0.62
N LEU A 447 -10.00 -15.77 0.36
CA LEU A 447 -8.62 -15.94 -0.11
C LEU A 447 -7.58 -15.25 0.79
N ASP A 448 -7.98 -14.52 1.84
CA ASP A 448 -7.08 -13.83 2.78
C ASP A 448 -6.79 -14.71 4.01
N VAL A 449 -5.85 -15.66 3.85
CA VAL A 449 -5.57 -16.76 4.82
C VAL A 449 -4.76 -16.39 6.04
N ASP A 450 -3.98 -15.34 5.97
CA ASP A 450 -2.90 -15.11 6.93
C ASP A 450 -3.37 -14.22 8.10
N GLU A 451 -4.63 -13.79 8.07
CA GLU A 451 -5.23 -13.00 9.13
C GLU A 451 -5.55 -13.85 10.36
N VAL A 452 -5.28 -13.27 11.53
CA VAL A 452 -5.49 -13.92 12.81
C VAL A 452 -6.82 -13.47 13.38
N VAL A 453 -7.79 -14.37 13.49
CA VAL A 453 -9.04 -14.10 14.19
C VAL A 453 -8.74 -13.73 15.66
N PRO A 454 -9.32 -12.64 16.19
CA PRO A 454 -9.13 -12.25 17.58
C PRO A 454 -9.42 -13.41 18.56
N PRO A 455 -8.56 -13.65 19.56
CA PRO A 455 -8.62 -14.86 20.39
C PRO A 455 -9.89 -14.97 21.24
N ASN A 456 -10.57 -13.85 21.49
CA ASN A 456 -11.83 -13.80 22.24
C ASN A 456 -13.08 -14.14 21.39
N ILE A 457 -12.90 -14.40 20.09
CA ILE A 457 -14.01 -14.71 19.17
C ILE A 457 -14.04 -16.22 18.93
N ASN A 458 -15.09 -16.86 19.44
CA ASN A 458 -15.39 -18.26 19.16
C ASN A 458 -16.18 -18.39 17.86
N LEU A 459 -15.53 -18.86 16.79
CA LEU A 459 -16.18 -19.03 15.48
C LEU A 459 -17.31 -20.07 15.47
N ASP A 460 -17.31 -21.02 16.41
CA ASP A 460 -18.35 -22.06 16.48
C ASP A 460 -19.73 -21.48 16.88
N GLU A 461 -19.76 -20.26 17.40
CA GLU A 461 -20.99 -19.52 17.68
C GLU A 461 -21.59 -18.86 16.42
N TYR A 462 -20.97 -18.97 15.25
CA TYR A 462 -21.39 -18.27 14.03
C TYR A 462 -21.81 -19.24 12.93
N GLY A 463 -22.94 -18.93 12.29
CA GLY A 463 -23.41 -19.64 11.09
C GLY A 463 -23.23 -18.83 9.82
N VAL A 464 -23.16 -19.51 8.68
CA VAL A 464 -23.10 -18.86 7.35
C VAL A 464 -24.43 -18.19 7.07
N TYR A 465 -24.44 -16.86 7.06
CA TYR A 465 -25.63 -16.05 6.79
C TYR A 465 -25.79 -15.71 5.31
N ALA A 466 -24.67 -15.47 4.62
CA ALA A 466 -24.66 -15.26 3.18
C ALA A 466 -23.31 -15.68 2.59
N GLN A 467 -23.34 -16.17 1.36
CA GLN A 467 -22.16 -16.47 0.55
C GLN A 467 -22.42 -16.03 -0.88
N TYR A 468 -21.56 -15.16 -1.40
CA TYR A 468 -21.66 -14.65 -2.77
C TYR A 468 -20.27 -14.48 -3.36
N ARG A 469 -20.01 -15.14 -4.50
CA ARG A 469 -18.66 -15.27 -5.08
C ARG A 469 -17.62 -15.72 -4.03
N ASN A 470 -16.58 -14.91 -3.81
CA ASN A 470 -15.50 -15.16 -2.85
C ASN A 470 -15.73 -14.52 -1.47
N PHE A 471 -16.91 -13.96 -1.22
CA PHE A 471 -17.22 -13.27 0.02
C PHE A 471 -18.18 -14.10 0.87
N ILE A 472 -17.92 -14.12 2.17
CA ILE A 472 -18.74 -14.83 3.13
C ILE A 472 -19.12 -13.91 4.28
N VAL A 473 -20.37 -14.05 4.72
CA VAL A 473 -20.91 -13.35 5.87
C VAL A 473 -21.33 -14.39 6.88
N TYR A 474 -20.73 -14.34 8.06
CA TYR A 474 -21.15 -15.10 9.21
C TYR A 474 -22.01 -14.24 10.12
N LYS A 475 -23.04 -14.84 10.71
CA LYS A 475 -23.90 -14.19 11.71
C LYS A 475 -23.88 -14.99 13.00
N LYS A 476 -23.74 -14.27 14.11
CA LYS A 476 -23.72 -14.88 15.44
C LYS A 476 -25.04 -15.61 15.74
N MET A 477 -24.94 -16.81 16.30
CA MET A 477 -26.04 -17.72 16.66
C MET A 477 -27.01 -18.00 15.49
N TYR A 478 -26.52 -17.94 14.26
CA TYR A 478 -27.34 -18.22 13.08
C TYR A 478 -27.34 -19.71 12.76
N SER A 479 -28.53 -20.30 12.61
CA SER A 479 -28.73 -21.71 12.26
C SER A 479 -29.63 -21.92 11.04
N GLY A 480 -30.04 -20.82 10.37
CA GLY A 480 -30.89 -20.85 9.19
C GLY A 480 -30.13 -21.18 7.90
N LEU A 481 -30.87 -21.28 6.80
CA LEU A 481 -30.29 -21.40 5.45
C LEU A 481 -29.75 -20.04 4.98
N PRO A 482 -28.58 -19.96 4.31
CA PRO A 482 -28.04 -18.69 3.87
C PRO A 482 -29.04 -17.88 3.02
N VAL A 483 -29.15 -16.58 3.30
CA VAL A 483 -30.10 -15.68 2.62
C VAL A 483 -29.71 -15.43 1.17
N ILE A 484 -28.40 -15.43 0.90
CA ILE A 484 -27.83 -15.49 -0.45
C ILE A 484 -26.84 -16.64 -0.46
N TYR A 485 -26.93 -17.48 -1.48
CA TYR A 485 -26.02 -18.59 -1.66
C TYR A 485 -25.62 -18.76 -3.12
N GLU A 486 -24.39 -18.37 -3.43
CA GLU A 486 -23.69 -18.77 -4.65
C GLU A 486 -22.59 -19.78 -4.26
N PRO A 487 -22.66 -21.03 -4.74
CA PRO A 487 -21.71 -22.07 -4.34
C PRO A 487 -20.28 -21.71 -4.74
N PHE A 488 -19.33 -21.91 -3.84
CA PHE A 488 -17.92 -21.65 -4.09
C PHE A 488 -17.40 -22.53 -5.24
N LYS A 489 -16.68 -21.92 -6.18
CA LYS A 489 -16.04 -22.63 -7.29
C LYS A 489 -14.63 -22.11 -7.49
N VAL A 490 -13.66 -23.02 -7.53
CA VAL A 490 -12.28 -22.68 -7.87
C VAL A 490 -11.71 -23.67 -8.86
N GLU A 491 -10.88 -23.13 -9.75
CA GLU A 491 -10.21 -23.87 -10.79
C GLU A 491 -8.71 -23.62 -10.74
N PHE A 492 -7.93 -24.71 -10.79
CA PHE A 492 -6.49 -24.67 -10.93
C PHE A 492 -6.06 -25.13 -12.32
N TYR A 493 -5.32 -24.26 -12.98
CA TYR A 493 -4.59 -24.57 -14.21
C TYR A 493 -3.21 -25.14 -13.88
N PRO A 494 -2.58 -25.87 -14.82
CA PRO A 494 -1.34 -26.60 -14.54
C PRO A 494 -0.21 -25.68 -14.07
N GLU A 495 -0.16 -24.43 -14.54
CA GLU A 495 0.84 -23.42 -14.14
C GLU A 495 0.87 -23.14 -12.64
N LYS A 496 -0.24 -23.37 -11.93
CA LYS A 496 -0.37 -23.11 -10.50
C LYS A 496 -0.07 -24.32 -9.64
N LEU A 497 0.05 -25.54 -10.19
CA LEU A 497 0.31 -26.72 -9.39
C LEU A 497 1.81 -26.80 -9.06
N ILE A 498 2.10 -27.22 -7.83
CA ILE A 498 3.44 -27.30 -7.27
C ILE A 498 3.91 -28.75 -7.36
N ALA A 499 4.94 -29.02 -8.16
CA ALA A 499 5.62 -30.31 -8.17
C ALA A 499 6.62 -30.39 -7.03
N VAL A 500 6.44 -31.35 -6.12
CA VAL A 500 7.28 -31.47 -4.91
C VAL A 500 8.59 -32.24 -5.17
N HIS A 501 8.67 -33.00 -6.28
CA HIS A 501 9.84 -33.82 -6.63
C HIS A 501 10.29 -33.58 -8.09
N ASN A 502 11.60 -33.71 -8.35
CA ASN A 502 12.31 -33.39 -9.62
C ASN A 502 11.93 -34.25 -10.86
N THR A 503 10.78 -34.93 -10.86
CA THR A 503 10.35 -35.84 -11.94
C THR A 503 9.22 -35.28 -12.82
N CYS A 504 8.75 -34.05 -12.53
CA CYS A 504 7.68 -33.39 -13.28
C CYS A 504 8.20 -32.13 -13.98
N VAL A 505 7.78 -31.91 -15.22
CA VAL A 505 8.12 -30.74 -16.04
C VAL A 505 6.81 -30.13 -16.55
N TYR A 506 6.69 -28.81 -16.44
CA TYR A 506 5.57 -28.09 -17.05
C TYR A 506 5.83 -27.91 -18.56
N GLU A 507 4.96 -28.46 -19.41
CA GLU A 507 4.95 -28.21 -20.85
C GLU A 507 3.79 -27.27 -21.20
N LYS A 508 4.12 -26.07 -21.70
CA LYS A 508 3.14 -25.06 -22.12
C LYS A 508 2.18 -25.67 -23.15
N PHE A 509 0.86 -25.47 -22.96
CA PHE A 509 -0.25 -26.05 -23.72
C PHE A 509 -0.56 -27.53 -23.52
N LYS A 510 0.31 -28.30 -22.85
CA LYS A 510 0.06 -29.70 -22.52
C LYS A 510 -0.26 -29.91 -21.05
N GLY A 511 0.25 -29.07 -20.15
CA GLY A 511 0.04 -29.18 -18.70
C GLY A 511 1.30 -29.64 -17.96
N ILE A 512 1.16 -30.09 -16.70
CA ILE A 512 2.30 -30.66 -15.98
C ILE A 512 2.44 -32.13 -16.34
N PHE A 513 3.56 -32.46 -16.96
CA PHE A 513 3.95 -33.80 -17.35
C PHE A 513 4.86 -34.40 -16.29
N CYS A 514 4.46 -35.52 -15.71
CA CYS A 514 5.32 -36.30 -14.82
C CYS A 514 5.68 -37.62 -15.50
N ASN A 515 6.98 -37.83 -15.75
CA ASN A 515 7.49 -39.07 -16.33
C ASN A 515 8.32 -39.83 -15.30
N ILE A 516 7.86 -41.03 -14.95
CA ILE A 516 8.56 -41.89 -14.02
C ILE A 516 8.98 -43.18 -14.72
N SER A 517 10.29 -43.35 -14.90
CA SER A 517 10.89 -44.52 -15.55
C SER A 517 11.33 -45.64 -14.59
N SER A 518 11.11 -45.50 -13.27
CA SER A 518 11.56 -46.44 -12.23
C SER A 518 10.46 -46.73 -11.21
N GLU A 519 10.25 -48.01 -10.86
CA GLU A 519 9.26 -48.48 -9.88
C GLU A 519 9.43 -47.88 -8.47
N LYS A 520 10.62 -47.36 -8.15
CA LYS A 520 10.95 -46.78 -6.83
C LYS A 520 10.64 -45.28 -6.72
N LYS A 521 10.29 -44.59 -7.81
CA LYS A 521 10.04 -43.14 -7.81
C LYS A 521 8.55 -42.84 -7.71
N THR A 522 8.21 -41.84 -6.91
CA THR A 522 6.86 -41.28 -6.77
C THR A 522 6.83 -39.86 -7.30
N PHE A 523 5.71 -39.41 -7.86
CA PHE A 523 5.45 -37.97 -8.02
C PHE A 523 4.45 -37.51 -6.98
N ILE A 524 4.53 -36.22 -6.65
CA ILE A 524 3.55 -35.53 -5.82
C ILE A 524 3.31 -34.17 -6.46
N LEU A 525 2.08 -33.93 -6.91
CA LEU A 525 1.59 -32.63 -7.36
C LEU A 525 0.65 -32.09 -6.30
N LYS A 526 0.87 -30.84 -5.88
CA LYS A 526 0.00 -30.15 -4.92
C LYS A 526 -0.65 -28.93 -5.56
N THR A 527 -1.91 -28.68 -5.27
CA THR A 527 -2.46 -27.33 -5.49
C THR A 527 -1.88 -26.36 -4.47
N PRO A 528 -1.82 -25.06 -4.77
CA PRO A 528 -1.73 -24.05 -3.73
C PRO A 528 -2.86 -24.28 -2.73
N PRO A 529 -2.60 -24.13 -1.43
CA PRO A 529 -3.65 -24.28 -0.44
C PRO A 529 -4.76 -23.25 -0.71
N ILE A 530 -6.00 -23.70 -0.72
CA ILE A 530 -7.19 -22.87 -0.83
C ILE A 530 -7.97 -22.91 0.47
N ILE A 531 -8.50 -21.76 0.83
CA ILE A 531 -9.59 -21.68 1.80
C ILE A 531 -10.86 -22.08 1.10
N ILE A 532 -11.67 -22.89 1.77
CA ILE A 532 -13.07 -23.06 1.42
C ILE A 532 -13.93 -23.07 2.70
N PRO A 533 -15.19 -22.59 2.62
CA PRO A 533 -16.11 -22.61 3.75
C PRO A 533 -16.55 -24.04 4.12
N SER A 534 -17.23 -24.22 5.24
CA SER A 534 -17.83 -25.52 5.57
C SER A 534 -18.91 -25.89 4.55
N GLY A 535 -19.06 -27.19 4.30
CA GLY A 535 -19.96 -27.65 3.25
C GLY A 535 -19.53 -28.96 2.61
N LYS A 536 -20.35 -29.44 1.68
CA LYS A 536 -20.05 -30.58 0.82
C LYS A 536 -19.46 -30.10 -0.49
N TYR A 537 -18.35 -30.70 -0.87
CA TYR A 537 -17.60 -30.34 -2.06
C TYR A 537 -17.43 -31.53 -2.99
N ARG A 538 -17.33 -31.24 -4.28
CA ARG A 538 -16.85 -32.16 -5.31
C ARG A 538 -15.51 -31.66 -5.82
N VAL A 539 -14.51 -32.53 -5.80
CA VAL A 539 -13.24 -32.33 -6.48
C VAL A 539 -13.27 -33.10 -7.78
N THR A 540 -12.83 -32.48 -8.86
CA THR A 540 -12.70 -33.10 -10.18
C THR A 540 -11.31 -32.84 -10.75
N PHE A 541 -10.58 -33.91 -11.03
CA PHE A 541 -9.29 -33.88 -11.70
C PHE A 541 -9.46 -34.31 -13.16
N PHE A 542 -8.93 -33.50 -14.08
CA PHE A 542 -8.82 -33.84 -15.49
C PHE A 542 -7.39 -34.28 -15.79
N VAL A 543 -7.23 -35.56 -16.09
CA VAL A 543 -5.93 -36.23 -16.19
C VAL A 543 -5.83 -36.94 -17.53
N PHE A 544 -4.67 -36.85 -18.19
CA PHE A 544 -4.33 -37.67 -19.35
C PHE A 544 -3.19 -38.63 -19.01
N LEU A 545 -3.36 -39.92 -19.31
CA LEU A 545 -2.36 -40.96 -19.08
C LEU A 545 -1.85 -41.51 -20.41
N ALA A 546 -0.54 -41.42 -20.67
CA ALA A 546 0.06 -41.81 -21.94
C ALA A 546 0.55 -43.28 -22.00
N ASN A 547 0.75 -43.94 -20.84
CA ASN A 547 1.17 -45.35 -20.78
C ASN A 547 0.72 -45.96 -19.44
N ASN A 548 0.09 -47.14 -19.47
CA ASN A 548 -0.47 -47.84 -18.31
C ASN A 548 0.25 -49.16 -18.02
N GLN A 549 1.17 -49.14 -17.05
CA GLN A 549 1.78 -50.36 -16.49
C GLN A 549 1.25 -50.65 -15.07
N ASN A 550 -0.06 -50.91 -14.90
CA ASN A 550 -0.68 -51.34 -13.63
C ASN A 550 -0.42 -50.40 -12.42
N ASN A 551 -0.44 -49.09 -12.63
CA ASN A 551 -0.12 -48.13 -11.57
C ASN A 551 -1.37 -47.61 -10.86
N VAL A 552 -1.23 -47.38 -9.56
CA VAL A 552 -2.28 -46.81 -8.71
C VAL A 552 -2.01 -45.33 -8.51
N ILE A 553 -3.01 -44.50 -8.78
CA ILE A 553 -3.00 -43.08 -8.46
C ILE A 553 -3.84 -42.86 -7.21
N GLU A 554 -3.31 -42.05 -6.31
CA GLU A 554 -3.96 -41.60 -5.09
C GLU A 554 -4.11 -40.08 -5.16
N ILE A 555 -5.35 -39.61 -5.03
CA ILE A 555 -5.67 -38.18 -4.96
C ILE A 555 -6.24 -37.92 -3.58
N THR A 556 -5.59 -37.05 -2.83
CA THR A 556 -5.90 -36.77 -1.43
C THR A 556 -6.31 -35.32 -1.28
N VAL A 557 -7.43 -35.10 -0.59
CA VAL A 557 -7.78 -33.78 -0.06
C VAL A 557 -7.31 -33.76 1.38
N ALA A 558 -6.40 -32.87 1.72
CA ALA A 558 -5.89 -32.74 3.07
C ALA A 558 -6.01 -31.29 3.54
N ASN A 559 -6.22 -31.09 4.84
CA ASN A 559 -6.05 -29.77 5.43
C ASN A 559 -4.54 -29.46 5.58
N THR A 560 -4.19 -28.18 5.80
CA THR A 560 -2.79 -27.78 6.00
C THR A 560 -2.15 -28.31 7.28
N ARG A 561 -2.92 -28.97 8.16
CA ARG A 561 -2.40 -29.70 9.33
C ARG A 561 -2.00 -31.15 8.99
N GLY A 562 -2.20 -31.58 7.74
CA GLY A 562 -1.85 -32.91 7.26
C GLY A 562 -2.94 -33.97 7.48
N GLU A 563 -4.11 -33.57 7.97
CA GLU A 563 -5.26 -34.47 8.12
C GLU A 563 -5.92 -34.70 6.77
N VAL A 564 -6.13 -35.96 6.42
CA VAL A 564 -6.79 -36.37 5.18
C VAL A 564 -8.30 -36.29 5.37
N LEU A 565 -8.95 -35.41 4.60
CA LEU A 565 -10.39 -35.22 4.61
C LEU A 565 -11.11 -36.28 3.78
N ASN A 566 -10.55 -36.60 2.62
CA ASN A 566 -10.94 -37.75 1.80
C ASN A 566 -9.84 -38.08 0.79
N ASN A 567 -9.83 -39.30 0.26
CA ASN A 567 -8.96 -39.68 -0.84
C ASN A 567 -9.70 -40.53 -1.89
N TYR A 568 -9.22 -40.45 -3.12
CA TYR A 568 -9.53 -41.38 -4.20
C TYR A 568 -8.30 -42.24 -4.46
N ARG A 569 -8.48 -43.55 -4.58
CA ARG A 569 -7.41 -44.48 -4.95
C ARG A 569 -7.91 -45.44 -6.01
N GLY A 570 -7.29 -45.45 -7.19
CA GLY A 570 -7.71 -46.28 -8.30
C GLY A 570 -6.69 -46.40 -9.43
N GLN A 571 -6.96 -47.30 -10.37
CA GLN A 571 -6.23 -47.40 -11.63
C GLN A 571 -6.91 -46.51 -12.68
N LEU A 572 -6.12 -45.93 -13.58
CA LEU A 572 -6.63 -45.12 -14.70
C LEU A 572 -6.44 -45.85 -16.02
N SER A 573 -7.35 -45.58 -16.95
CA SER A 573 -7.23 -46.05 -18.33
C SER A 573 -6.23 -45.21 -19.13
N GLU A 574 -5.65 -45.75 -20.20
CA GLU A 574 -4.86 -44.92 -21.13
C GLU A 574 -5.77 -43.90 -21.83
N GLY A 575 -5.30 -42.67 -21.98
CA GLY A 575 -6.06 -41.55 -22.53
C GLY A 575 -6.61 -40.59 -21.47
N PHE A 576 -7.69 -39.89 -21.80
CA PHE A 576 -8.32 -38.89 -20.91
C PHE A 576 -9.18 -39.56 -19.84
N ASN A 577 -8.95 -39.17 -18.60
CA ASN A 577 -9.68 -39.63 -17.44
C ASN A 577 -10.20 -38.41 -16.64
N THR A 578 -11.44 -38.53 -16.15
CA THR A 578 -12.04 -37.57 -15.21
C THR A 578 -12.24 -38.29 -13.89
N ILE A 579 -11.57 -37.82 -12.85
CA ILE A 579 -11.65 -38.40 -11.51
C ILE A 579 -12.42 -37.42 -10.64
N SER A 580 -13.58 -37.83 -10.16
CA SER A 580 -14.43 -37.00 -9.30
C SER A 580 -14.78 -37.73 -8.01
N PHE A 581 -14.62 -37.06 -6.88
CA PHE A 581 -15.05 -37.56 -5.57
C PHE A 581 -15.46 -36.40 -4.67
N THR A 582 -16.21 -36.71 -3.61
CA THR A 582 -16.77 -35.70 -2.72
C THR A 582 -16.15 -35.75 -1.35
N PHE A 583 -15.98 -34.62 -0.69
CA PHE A 583 -15.58 -34.55 0.70
C PHE A 583 -16.46 -33.55 1.45
N ASN A 584 -16.56 -33.72 2.77
CA ASN A 584 -17.33 -32.84 3.63
C ASN A 584 -16.36 -32.06 4.52
N LEU A 585 -16.66 -30.79 4.73
CA LEU A 585 -16.06 -29.99 5.78
C LEU A 585 -17.09 -29.73 6.85
N THR A 586 -16.82 -30.23 8.06
CA THR A 586 -17.62 -29.92 9.24
C THR A 586 -17.66 -28.41 9.50
N PRO A 587 -18.74 -27.88 10.11
CA PRO A 587 -18.83 -26.49 10.51
C PRO A 587 -17.89 -26.22 11.68
N SER A 588 -16.60 -26.13 11.38
CA SER A 588 -15.58 -25.66 12.30
C SER A 588 -14.42 -25.12 11.46
N LYS A 589 -14.52 -23.82 11.18
CA LYS A 589 -13.56 -22.98 10.45
C LYS A 589 -13.50 -23.18 8.94
N VAL A 590 -13.31 -22.04 8.29
CA VAL A 590 -12.58 -21.87 7.04
C VAL A 590 -11.41 -22.86 7.01
N SER A 591 -11.53 -23.92 6.21
CA SER A 591 -10.52 -24.97 6.16
C SER A 591 -9.56 -24.66 5.03
N LYS A 592 -8.30 -24.40 5.38
CA LYS A 592 -7.22 -24.31 4.41
C LYS A 592 -6.89 -25.74 3.98
N ILE A 593 -7.33 -26.10 2.77
CA ILE A 593 -7.10 -27.41 2.18
C ILE A 593 -6.09 -27.29 1.05
N TYR A 594 -5.38 -28.36 0.78
CA TYR A 594 -4.68 -28.55 -0.48
C TYR A 594 -5.05 -29.91 -1.06
N LEU A 595 -5.00 -29.98 -2.38
CA LEU A 595 -5.20 -31.22 -3.10
C LEU A 595 -3.83 -31.78 -3.46
N GLU A 596 -3.61 -33.05 -3.16
CA GLU A 596 -2.39 -33.77 -3.46
C GLU A 596 -2.72 -34.90 -4.43
N CYS A 597 -2.05 -34.93 -5.58
CA CYS A 597 -2.09 -36.07 -6.50
C CYS A 597 -0.74 -36.78 -6.45
N LYS A 598 -0.76 -38.06 -6.08
CA LYS A 598 0.40 -38.93 -5.92
C LYS A 598 0.23 -40.19 -6.74
N GLY A 599 1.32 -40.68 -7.33
CA GLY A 599 1.34 -41.99 -7.96
C GLY A 599 2.64 -42.72 -7.71
N LYS A 600 2.57 -44.06 -7.73
CA LYS A 600 3.70 -44.96 -7.55
C LYS A 600 3.75 -45.96 -8.71
N GLY A 601 4.89 -46.04 -9.39
CA GLY A 601 5.12 -46.92 -10.55
C GLY A 601 5.52 -46.19 -11.83
N LYS A 602 5.41 -46.84 -13.00
CA LYS A 602 5.90 -46.32 -14.29
C LYS A 602 4.76 -45.70 -15.12
N PHE A 603 4.62 -44.39 -15.09
CA PHE A 603 3.57 -43.68 -15.84
C PHE A 603 4.13 -42.39 -16.48
N SER A 604 3.42 -41.97 -17.52
CA SER A 604 3.49 -40.64 -18.11
C SER A 604 2.12 -40.00 -17.94
N ILE A 605 1.99 -39.08 -16.99
CA ILE A 605 0.72 -38.46 -16.59
C ILE A 605 0.77 -36.96 -16.85
N ILE A 606 -0.34 -36.42 -17.33
CA ILE A 606 -0.58 -35.00 -17.50
C ILE A 606 -1.79 -34.60 -16.66
N VAL A 607 -1.63 -33.61 -15.78
CA VAL A 607 -2.76 -32.99 -15.08
C VAL A 607 -3.11 -31.68 -15.79
N ASN A 608 -4.31 -31.63 -16.40
CA ASN A 608 -4.77 -30.51 -17.22
C ASN A 608 -5.48 -29.43 -16.40
N ARG A 609 -6.34 -29.85 -15.48
CA ARG A 609 -7.20 -28.95 -14.71
C ARG A 609 -7.66 -29.64 -13.44
N VAL A 610 -7.75 -28.88 -12.37
CA VAL A 610 -8.36 -29.32 -11.11
C VAL A 610 -9.49 -28.38 -10.78
N PHE A 611 -10.66 -28.93 -10.49
CA PHE A 611 -11.87 -28.17 -10.19
C PHE A 611 -12.40 -28.56 -8.82
N VAL A 612 -12.72 -27.57 -8.00
CA VAL A 612 -13.38 -27.77 -6.71
C VAL A 612 -14.64 -26.93 -6.72
N GLU A 613 -15.78 -27.59 -6.57
CA GLU A 613 -17.08 -26.93 -6.47
C GLU A 613 -17.79 -27.34 -5.19
N GLN A 614 -18.39 -26.37 -4.53
CA GLN A 614 -19.34 -26.63 -3.46
C GLN A 614 -20.63 -27.16 -4.09
N ILE A 615 -21.09 -28.31 -3.62
CA ILE A 615 -22.27 -29.02 -4.14
C ILE A 615 -23.41 -29.04 -3.13
N ASP A 616 -23.30 -28.27 -2.05
CA ASP A 616 -24.43 -28.07 -1.15
C ASP A 616 -25.59 -27.48 -1.94
N THR A 617 -26.72 -28.17 -1.93
CA THR A 617 -27.95 -27.70 -2.55
C THR A 617 -28.78 -27.02 -1.48
N TYR A 618 -28.46 -25.77 -1.18
CA TYR A 618 -29.46 -24.91 -0.56
C TYR A 618 -30.46 -24.56 -1.67
N ARG A 619 -31.57 -25.30 -1.78
CA ARG A 619 -32.68 -24.87 -2.63
C ARG A 619 -33.15 -23.52 -2.08
N MET A 620 -32.96 -22.45 -2.84
CA MET A 620 -33.66 -21.20 -2.57
C MET A 620 -35.15 -21.52 -2.57
N SER A 621 -35.85 -21.26 -1.47
CA SER A 621 -37.30 -21.07 -1.57
C SER A 621 -37.51 -19.81 -2.41
N GLU A 622 -38.16 -19.98 -3.57
CA GLU A 622 -38.52 -18.90 -4.51
C GLU A 622 -39.22 -17.72 -3.85
#